data_AF-A0A7X0MPK8-F1
#
_entry.id   AF-A0A7X0MPK8-F1
#
_cell.length_a   1.000
_cell.length_b   1.000
_cell.length_c   1.000
_cell.angle_alpha   90.00
_cell.angle_beta   90.00
_cell.angle_gamma   90.00
#
_symmetry.space_group_name_H-M   'P 1'
#
loop_
_entity.id
_entity.type
_entity.pdbx_description
1 polymer ?
#
loop_
_entity_poly.entity_id
_entity_poly.type
_entity_poly.pdbx_seq_one_letter_code
_entity_poly.pdbx_strand_id
1 'polypeptide(L)'
;MTANKQIVAAYADRAIVLDAPPPAIDLVNAIASTRLIVDATHDLGRYEARATDAEGREVSRTALDLTRGAHVIAVPRAGIVVLVRRP
;
A
#
# COMPACT_ATOMS: atom_id res chain seq x y z
N MET A 1 1.40 -9.41 20.36
CA MET A 1 0.11 -8.87 19.89
C MET A 1 0.36 -8.26 18.52
N THR A 2 -0.03 -8.95 17.45
CA THR A 2 0.08 -8.44 16.08
C THR A 2 -0.75 -7.17 15.99
N ALA A 3 -0.17 -6.07 15.50
CA ALA A 3 -0.91 -4.84 15.25
C ALA A 3 -2.13 -5.16 14.38
N ASN A 4 -3.27 -4.54 14.69
CA ASN A 4 -4.46 -4.65 13.86
C ASN A 4 -4.05 -4.25 12.43
N LYS A 5 -4.24 -5.14 11.45
CA LYS A 5 -3.75 -4.94 10.08
C LYS A 5 -4.81 -5.31 9.04
N GLN A 6 -4.82 -4.61 7.93
CA GLN A 6 -5.65 -4.90 6.77
C GLN A 6 -4.77 -5.43 5.64
N ILE A 7 -5.23 -6.45 4.93
CA ILE A 7 -4.55 -6.98 3.73
C ILE A 7 -5.48 -6.75 2.55
N VAL A 8 -4.99 -6.11 1.49
CA VAL A 8 -5.73 -5.87 0.24
C VAL A 8 -4.92 -6.42 -0.91
N ALA A 9 -5.53 -7.31 -1.71
CA ALA A 9 -4.90 -7.87 -2.90
C ALA A 9 -5.55 -7.30 -4.16
N ALA A 10 -4.73 -6.74 -5.06
CA ALA A 10 -5.16 -6.26 -6.36
C ALA A 10 -4.98 -7.36 -7.41
N TYR A 11 -6.11 -7.86 -7.94
CA TYR A 11 -6.15 -8.85 -9.03
C TYR A 11 -6.55 -8.24 -10.39
N ALA A 12 -6.76 -6.92 -10.42
CA ALA A 12 -7.04 -6.15 -11.62
C ALA A 12 -6.54 -4.71 -11.43
N ASP A 13 -6.37 -3.97 -12.52
CA ASP A 13 -6.06 -2.54 -12.51
C ASP A 13 -7.27 -1.71 -12.04
N ARG A 14 -7.58 -1.80 -10.74
CA ARG A 14 -8.62 -1.04 -10.06
C ARG A 14 -8.05 -0.28 -8.89
N ALA A 15 -8.62 0.89 -8.61
CA ALA A 15 -8.28 1.65 -7.42
C ALA A 15 -8.67 0.87 -6.16
N ILE A 16 -7.77 0.81 -5.20
CA ILE A 16 -8.00 0.30 -3.85
C ILE A 16 -8.53 1.45 -3.02
N VAL A 17 -9.77 1.37 -2.57
CA VAL A 17 -10.37 2.42 -1.72
C VAL A 17 -9.96 2.19 -0.27
N LEU A 18 -9.33 3.18 0.34
CA LEU A 18 -9.01 3.23 1.76
C LEU A 18 -9.89 4.28 2.43
N ASP A 19 -10.68 3.84 3.41
CA ASP A 19 -11.52 4.72 4.22
C ASP A 19 -10.89 4.91 5.61
N ALA A 20 -11.25 4.13 6.62
CA ALA A 20 -10.61 4.18 7.94
C ALA A 20 -9.70 2.95 8.16
N PRO A 21 -8.59 2.79 7.43
CA PRO A 21 -7.78 1.59 7.55
C PRO A 21 -7.09 1.54 8.92
N PRO A 22 -6.75 0.34 9.41
CA PRO A 22 -5.91 0.19 10.58
C PRO A 22 -4.49 0.78 10.33
N PRO A 23 -3.67 0.93 11.38
CA PRO A 23 -2.33 1.54 11.25
C PRO A 23 -1.36 0.80 10.32
N ALA A 24 -1.63 -0.47 10.00
CA ALA A 24 -0.83 -1.28 9.10
C ALA A 24 -1.68 -1.84 7.96
N ILE A 25 -1.22 -1.69 6.72
CA ILE A 25 -1.90 -2.15 5.52
C ILE A 25 -0.91 -2.90 4.64
N ASP A 26 -1.20 -4.14 4.27
CA ASP A 26 -0.44 -4.91 3.29
C ASP A 26 -1.17 -4.83 1.94
N LEU A 27 -0.54 -4.22 0.94
CA LEU A 27 -1.04 -4.15 -0.44
C LEU A 27 -0.32 -5.20 -1.29
N VAL A 28 -1.03 -6.25 -1.69
CA VAL A 28 -0.49 -7.34 -2.52
C VAL A 28 -0.78 -7.05 -3.99
N ASN A 29 0.27 -7.02 -4.82
CA ASN A 29 0.15 -6.81 -6.25
C ASN A 29 0.11 -8.15 -6.99
N ALA A 30 -1.08 -8.65 -7.30
CA ALA A 30 -1.27 -9.90 -8.05
C ALA A 30 -1.43 -9.68 -9.57
N ILE A 31 -0.98 -8.53 -10.08
CA ILE A 31 -1.03 -8.17 -11.50
C ILE A 31 0.36 -7.82 -12.06
N ALA A 32 0.46 -7.71 -13.38
CA ALA A 32 1.71 -7.40 -14.09
C ALA A 32 2.11 -5.91 -14.05
N SER A 33 1.22 -5.04 -13.55
CA SER A 33 1.50 -3.62 -13.35
C SER A 33 2.59 -3.43 -12.30
N THR A 34 3.39 -2.38 -12.43
CA THR A 34 4.40 -1.96 -11.44
C THR A 34 3.89 -0.83 -10.53
N ARG A 35 2.58 -0.62 -10.52
CA ARG A 35 1.91 0.43 -9.76
C ARG A 35 0.54 -0.05 -9.28
N LEU A 36 0.17 0.37 -8.08
CA LEU A 36 -1.19 0.31 -7.56
C LEU A 36 -1.74 1.72 -7.41
N ILE A 37 -3.04 1.86 -7.61
CA ILE A 37 -3.77 3.09 -7.33
C ILE A 37 -4.49 2.89 -6.02
N VAL A 38 -4.27 3.79 -5.07
CA VAL A 38 -4.97 3.83 -3.79
C VAL A 38 -5.78 5.12 -3.76
N ASP A 39 -7.09 5.03 -3.51
CA ASP A 39 -7.96 6.18 -3.34
C ASP A 39 -8.32 6.35 -1.86
N ALA A 40 -7.82 7.41 -1.24
CA ALA A 40 -8.11 7.75 0.14
C ALA A 40 -9.38 8.62 0.21
N THR A 41 -10.43 8.13 0.84
CA THR A 41 -11.72 8.85 0.90
C THR A 41 -11.65 10.16 1.72
N HIS A 42 -10.68 10.24 2.63
CA HIS A 42 -10.33 11.39 3.46
C HIS A 42 -8.82 11.42 3.74
N ASP A 43 -8.34 12.45 4.45
CA ASP A 43 -6.91 12.53 4.82
C ASP A 43 -6.56 11.44 5.85
N LEU A 44 -5.73 10.47 5.44
CA LEU A 44 -5.29 9.34 6.28
C LEU A 44 -3.95 9.61 6.98
N GLY A 45 -3.27 10.68 6.59
CA GLY A 45 -2.01 11.11 7.20
C GLY A 45 -0.78 10.41 6.62
N ARG A 46 0.31 10.41 7.40
CA ARG A 46 1.63 9.98 6.95
C ARG A 46 1.84 8.48 7.19
N TYR A 47 2.34 7.81 6.16
CA TYR A 47 2.73 6.42 6.16
C TYR A 47 4.18 6.28 5.71
N GLU A 48 4.80 5.17 6.08
CA GLU A 48 5.97 4.65 5.40
C GLU A 48 5.55 3.46 4.54
N ALA A 49 5.82 3.54 3.24
CA ALA A 49 5.65 2.47 2.29
C ALA A 49 6.95 1.68 2.17
N ARG A 50 6.88 0.36 2.36
CA ARG A 50 7.99 -0.57 2.15
C ARG A 50 7.60 -1.58 1.09
N ALA A 51 8.33 -1.62 -0.01
CA ALA A 51 8.04 -2.51 -1.12
C ALA A 51 8.99 -3.70 -1.11
N THR A 52 8.42 -4.90 -1.18
CA THR A 52 9.12 -6.17 -1.24
C THR A 52 8.79 -6.88 -2.55
N ASP A 53 9.79 -7.40 -3.23
CA ASP A 53 9.60 -8.20 -4.43
C ASP A 53 9.15 -9.65 -4.13
N ALA A 54 8.91 -10.44 -5.17
CA ALA A 54 8.47 -11.82 -5.05
C ALA A 54 9.52 -12.76 -4.43
N GLU A 55 10.79 -12.34 -4.37
CA GLU A 55 11.88 -13.09 -3.72
C GLU A 55 12.00 -12.75 -2.22
N GLY A 56 11.17 -11.81 -1.73
CA GLY A 56 11.19 -11.38 -0.33
C GLY A 56 12.21 -10.30 -0.04
N ARG A 57 12.83 -9.69 -1.06
CA ARG A 57 13.80 -8.61 -0.89
C ARG A 57 13.09 -7.26 -0.82
N GLU A 58 13.41 -6.45 0.20
CA GLU A 58 12.98 -5.05 0.23
C GLU A 58 13.73 -4.28 -0.88
N VAL A 59 12.97 -3.66 -1.78
CA VAL A 59 13.50 -2.92 -2.94
C VAL A 59 13.20 -1.43 -2.88
N SER A 60 12.30 -1.01 -2.00
CA SER A 60 12.01 0.42 -1.79
C SER A 60 11.48 0.68 -0.38
N ARG A 61 11.79 1.87 0.13
CA ARG A 61 11.27 2.43 1.37
C ARG A 61 11.06 3.93 1.19
N THR A 62 9.83 4.41 1.32
CA THR A 62 9.48 5.80 0.98
C THR A 62 8.43 6.34 1.94
N ALA A 63 8.54 7.62 2.32
CA ALA A 63 7.48 8.31 3.04
C ALA A 63 6.32 8.61 2.07
N LEU A 64 5.09 8.44 2.55
CA LEU A 64 3.87 8.61 1.76
C LEU A 64 2.86 9.39 2.59
N ASP A 65 2.48 10.58 2.12
CA ASP A 65 1.38 11.35 2.71
C ASP A 65 0.08 11.01 1.96
N LEU A 66 -0.78 10.20 2.59
CA LEU A 66 -2.08 9.80 2.05
C LEU A 66 -3.13 10.88 2.35
N THR A 67 -3.06 11.98 1.61
CA THR A 67 -4.12 13.00 1.58
C THR A 67 -5.36 12.45 0.87
N ARG A 68 -6.51 13.11 0.98
CA ARG A 68 -7.72 12.76 0.24
C ARG A 68 -7.45 12.67 -1.26
N GLY A 69 -7.95 11.60 -1.88
CA GLY A 69 -7.88 11.36 -3.32
C GLY A 69 -6.95 10.21 -3.72
N ALA A 70 -6.66 10.14 -5.02
CA ALA A 70 -5.92 9.06 -5.62
C ALA A 70 -4.39 9.23 -5.51
N HIS A 71 -3.72 8.17 -5.10
CA HIS A 71 -2.28 8.04 -4.98
C HIS A 71 -1.78 6.87 -5.82
N VAL A 72 -0.65 7.07 -6.48
CA VAL A 72 0.03 6.00 -7.21
C VAL A 72 1.17 5.48 -6.34
N ILE A 73 1.12 4.20 -6.02
CA ILE A 73 2.14 3.52 -5.22
C ILE A 73 2.94 2.60 -6.14
N ALA A 74 4.25 2.81 -6.19
CA ALA A 74 5.16 1.92 -6.91
C ALA A 74 5.25 0.57 -6.17
N VAL A 75 5.09 -0.52 -6.91
CA VAL A 75 5.15 -1.88 -6.36
C VAL A 75 5.80 -2.82 -7.39
N PRO A 76 6.64 -3.77 -6.97
CA PRO A 76 7.15 -4.80 -7.87
C PRO A 76 6.01 -5.66 -8.42
N ARG A 77 6.21 -6.22 -9.62
CA ARG A 77 5.32 -7.26 -10.14
C ARG A 77 5.29 -8.43 -9.16
N ALA A 78 4.10 -8.97 -8.87
CA ALA A 78 3.94 -10.04 -7.88
C ALA A 78 4.52 -9.71 -6.49
N GLY A 79 4.72 -8.42 -6.18
CA GLY A 79 5.28 -7.93 -4.93
C GLY A 79 4.23 -7.48 -3.92
N ILE A 80 4.71 -6.94 -2.79
CA ILE A 80 3.87 -6.42 -1.71
C ILE A 80 4.38 -5.03 -1.32
N VAL A 81 3.47 -4.12 -0.99
CA VAL A 81 3.78 -2.87 -0.28
C VAL A 81 3.14 -2.89 1.10
N VAL A 82 3.95 -2.77 2.13
CA VAL A 82 3.49 -2.59 3.51
C VAL A 82 3.44 -1.09 3.81
N LEU A 83 2.27 -0.59 4.17
CA LEU A 83 2.07 0.77 4.65
C LEU A 83 1.98 0.75 6.18
N VAL A 84 2.89 1.45 6.84
CA VAL A 84 2.89 1.60 8.31
C VAL A 84 2.67 3.07 8.67
N ARG A 85 1.61 3.37 9.40
CA ARG A 85 1.29 4.72 9.84
C ARG A 85 2.42 5.27 10.71
N ARG A 86 2.85 6.50 10.41
CA ARG A 86 3.77 7.26 11.24
C ARG A 86 2.96 8.13 12.21
N PRO A 87 3.45 8.30 13.46
CA PRO A 87 2.82 9.19 14.44
C PRO A 87 2.87 10.65 13.97
#